data_AF-A0A0B8P197-F1
#
_entry.id   AF-A0A0B8P197-F1
#
_cell.length_a   1.000
_cell.length_b   1.000
_cell.length_c   1.000
_cell.angle_alpha   90.00
_cell.angle_beta   90.00
_cell.angle_gamma   90.00
#
_symmetry.space_group_name_H-M   'P 1'
#
loop_
_entity.id
_entity.type
_entity.pdbx_description
1 polymer ?
#
loop_
_entity_poly.entity_id
_entity_poly.type
_entity_poly.pdbx_seq_one_letter_code
_entity_poly.pdbx_strand_id
1 'polypeptide(L)'
;MAPTRELAIQIHRDAESLIASTGLKAALAYGGESYDKQLAEIQNGVDVLIGTTGRIIDFYKQRVFNLHYIQAVVLDEADRMFDLGFIKDIRFLFRRMPEPSDRLNMLFSATLSYRVQELAFEHMSTPEHVVVEPEQKTGQRIQEELFHPSNEDKMALLLTLIEEEWPDKASSLLTPNTNVSLFGVT
;
A
#
# COMPACT_ATOMS: atom_id res chain seq x y z
N MET A 1 -4.64 0.69 -7.48
CA MET A 1 -4.80 1.42 -6.21
C MET A 1 -3.69 1.00 -5.29
N ALA A 2 -3.15 1.93 -4.50
CA ALA A 2 -2.08 1.72 -3.52
C ALA A 2 -2.49 2.25 -2.13
N PRO A 3 -1.92 1.76 -1.02
CA PRO A 3 -2.24 2.25 0.32
C PRO A 3 -1.57 3.59 0.65
N THR A 4 -0.40 3.86 0.06
CA THR A 4 0.44 5.02 0.39
C THR A 4 0.72 5.89 -0.83
N ARG A 5 1.10 7.14 -0.56
CA ARG A 5 1.49 8.10 -1.60
C ARG A 5 2.76 7.64 -2.31
N GLU A 6 3.72 7.16 -1.54
CA GLU A 6 5.05 6.76 -1.98
C GLU A 6 4.92 5.61 -2.99
N LEU A 7 4.12 4.59 -2.66
CA LEU A 7 3.88 3.47 -3.57
C LEU A 7 3.13 3.92 -4.83
N ALA A 8 2.11 4.78 -4.70
CA ALA A 8 1.39 5.31 -5.87
C ALA A 8 2.31 6.06 -6.84
N ILE A 9 3.26 6.87 -6.32
CA ILE A 9 4.25 7.57 -7.14
C ILE A 9 5.20 6.58 -7.83
N GLN A 10 5.65 5.54 -7.12
CA GLN A 10 6.51 4.51 -7.70
C GLN A 10 5.82 3.78 -8.85
N ILE A 11 4.59 3.30 -8.63
CA ILE A 11 3.78 2.64 -9.66
C ILE A 11 3.57 3.56 -10.86
N HIS A 12 3.29 4.84 -10.64
CA HIS A 12 3.11 5.81 -11.73
C HIS A 12 4.38 6.01 -12.56
N ARG A 13 5.53 6.17 -11.90
CA ARG A 13 6.82 6.30 -12.59
C ARG A 13 7.13 5.07 -13.45
N ASP A 14 6.87 3.88 -12.93
CA ASP A 14 7.08 2.64 -13.68
C ASP A 14 6.08 2.53 -14.84
N ALA A 15 4.82 2.91 -14.61
CA ALA A 15 3.79 2.95 -15.64
C ALA A 15 4.14 3.92 -16.78
N GLU A 16 4.67 5.11 -16.49
CA GLU A 16 5.10 6.07 -17.51
C GLU A 16 6.11 5.46 -18.48
N SER A 17 7.08 4.70 -17.96
CA SER A 17 8.07 4.01 -18.79
C SER A 17 7.44 2.93 -19.66
N LEU A 18 6.41 2.24 -19.16
CA LEU A 18 5.73 1.18 -19.89
C LEU A 18 4.78 1.72 -20.97
N ILE A 19 4.14 2.86 -20.72
CA ILE A 19 3.12 3.42 -21.64
C ILE A 19 3.72 4.39 -22.66
N ALA A 20 4.98 4.79 -22.54
CA ALA A 20 5.63 5.84 -23.34
C ALA A 20 5.43 5.71 -24.86
N SER A 21 5.35 4.48 -25.39
CA SER A 21 5.17 4.21 -26.83
C SER A 21 3.75 3.76 -27.22
N THR A 22 2.80 3.76 -26.29
CA THR A 22 1.45 3.21 -26.49
C THR A 22 0.40 4.26 -26.83
N GLY A 23 0.67 5.53 -26.52
CA GLY A 23 -0.31 6.63 -26.60
C GLY A 23 -1.32 6.65 -25.44
N LEU A 24 -1.24 5.70 -24.51
CA LEU A 24 -2.05 5.71 -23.29
C LEU A 24 -1.62 6.83 -22.34
N LYS A 25 -2.59 7.37 -21.60
CA LYS A 25 -2.37 8.39 -20.58
C LYS A 25 -2.56 7.82 -19.19
N ALA A 26 -1.58 8.01 -18.32
CA ALA A 26 -1.70 7.73 -16.90
C ALA A 26 -1.81 9.02 -16.09
N ALA A 27 -2.62 9.02 -15.04
CA ALA A 27 -2.72 10.12 -14.08
C ALA A 27 -2.56 9.59 -12.66
N LEU A 28 -2.12 10.48 -11.76
CA LEU A 28 -1.78 10.13 -10.39
C LEU A 28 -2.66 10.88 -9.37
N ALA A 29 -3.24 10.14 -8.43
CA ALA A 29 -4.22 10.64 -7.46
C ALA A 29 -3.85 10.28 -6.01
N TYR A 30 -3.32 11.24 -5.25
CA TYR A 30 -3.01 11.05 -3.82
C TYR A 30 -3.10 12.35 -3.00
N GLY A 31 -3.13 12.22 -1.67
CA GLY A 31 -3.20 13.36 -0.74
C GLY A 31 -1.87 14.11 -0.53
N GLY A 32 -1.94 15.42 -0.28
CA GLY A 32 -0.75 16.26 -0.03
C GLY A 32 -0.19 16.99 -1.27
N GLU A 33 -0.87 16.88 -2.40
CA GLU A 33 -0.62 17.67 -3.61
C GLU A 33 -1.88 18.47 -4.01
N SER A 34 -1.71 19.49 -4.85
CA SER A 34 -2.78 20.36 -5.34
C SER A 34 -3.92 19.54 -5.95
N TYR A 35 -5.07 19.64 -5.31
CA TYR A 35 -6.30 18.98 -5.71
C TYR A 35 -6.73 19.36 -7.13
N ASP A 36 -6.72 20.66 -7.45
CA ASP A 36 -7.18 21.18 -8.73
C ASP A 36 -6.31 20.71 -9.90
N LYS A 37 -5.00 20.52 -9.68
CA LYS A 37 -4.10 19.98 -10.70
C LYS A 37 -4.46 18.54 -11.06
N GLN A 38 -4.59 17.68 -10.05
CA GLN A 38 -4.99 16.28 -10.24
C GLN A 38 -6.38 16.18 -10.86
N LEU A 39 -7.32 17.04 -10.44
CA LEU A 39 -8.66 17.12 -11.02
C LEU A 39 -8.62 17.46 -12.51
N ALA A 40 -7.90 18.52 -12.88
CA ALA A 40 -7.79 18.96 -14.27
C ALA A 40 -7.15 17.87 -15.16
N GLU A 41 -6.13 17.18 -14.66
CA GLU A 41 -5.47 16.08 -15.37
C GLU A 41 -6.44 14.92 -15.65
N ILE A 42 -7.22 14.49 -14.64
CA ILE A 42 -8.21 13.42 -14.81
C ILE A 42 -9.33 13.86 -15.77
N GLN A 43 -9.79 15.12 -15.68
CA GLN A 43 -10.84 15.66 -16.55
C GLN A 43 -10.41 15.79 -18.02
N ASN A 44 -9.12 15.94 -18.29
CA ASN A 44 -8.57 15.94 -19.65
C ASN A 44 -8.57 14.55 -20.31
N GLY A 45 -9.02 13.52 -19.59
CA GLY A 45 -9.12 12.15 -20.04
C GLY A 45 -7.87 11.34 -19.68
N VAL A 46 -8.08 10.23 -18.98
CA VAL A 46 -7.06 9.30 -18.52
C VAL A 46 -7.46 7.86 -18.85
N ASP A 47 -6.50 7.05 -19.28
CA ASP A 47 -6.71 5.62 -19.53
C ASP A 47 -6.33 4.77 -18.31
N VAL A 48 -5.30 5.18 -17.56
CA VAL A 48 -4.81 4.50 -16.36
C VAL A 48 -4.77 5.45 -15.16
N LEU A 49 -5.66 5.25 -14.19
CA LEU A 49 -5.66 6.03 -12.95
C LEU A 49 -4.92 5.28 -11.83
N ILE A 50 -3.82 5.86 -11.36
CA ILE A 50 -2.99 5.32 -10.27
C ILE A 50 -3.17 6.23 -9.07
N GLY A 51 -3.26 5.66 -7.87
CA GLY A 51 -3.49 6.52 -6.70
C GLY A 51 -3.78 5.79 -5.41
N THR A 52 -3.79 6.58 -4.34
CA THR A 52 -4.20 6.15 -3.01
C THR A 52 -5.70 5.89 -2.95
N THR A 53 -6.12 4.86 -2.23
CA THR A 53 -7.54 4.48 -2.13
C THR A 53 -8.42 5.64 -1.68
N GLY A 54 -8.02 6.41 -0.66
CA GLY A 54 -8.77 7.57 -0.17
C GLY A 54 -9.02 8.62 -1.27
N ARG A 55 -7.97 9.07 -1.96
CA ARG A 55 -8.10 10.12 -3.00
C ARG A 55 -8.93 9.65 -4.20
N ILE A 56 -8.80 8.39 -4.62
CA ILE A 56 -9.61 7.82 -5.71
C ILE A 56 -11.09 7.85 -5.34
N ILE A 57 -11.43 7.50 -4.09
CA ILE A 57 -12.82 7.51 -3.61
C ILE A 57 -13.36 8.92 -3.52
N ASP A 58 -12.55 9.89 -3.09
CA ASP A 58 -12.96 11.29 -3.03
C ASP A 58 -13.33 11.82 -4.41
N PHE A 59 -12.47 11.58 -5.42
CA PHE A 59 -12.75 11.96 -6.80
C PHE A 59 -13.97 11.24 -7.36
N TYR A 60 -14.13 9.94 -7.05
CA TYR A 60 -15.30 9.19 -7.48
C TYR A 60 -16.60 9.73 -6.85
N LYS A 61 -16.61 10.00 -5.54
CA LYS A 61 -17.78 10.58 -4.82
C LYS A 61 -18.16 11.95 -5.37
N GLN A 62 -17.18 12.73 -5.83
CA GLN A 62 -17.38 14.01 -6.51
C GLN A 62 -17.77 13.88 -7.99
N ARG A 63 -17.92 12.65 -8.50
CA ARG A 63 -18.31 12.34 -9.89
C ARG A 63 -17.33 12.88 -10.92
N VAL A 64 -16.03 12.93 -10.58
CA VAL A 64 -14.96 13.33 -11.49
C VAL A 64 -14.78 12.34 -12.62
N PHE A 65 -14.95 11.05 -12.34
CA PHE A 65 -14.92 9.97 -13.31
C PHE A 65 -16.00 8.92 -12.97
N ASN A 66 -16.23 7.99 -13.91
CA ASN A 66 -17.11 6.85 -13.69
C ASN A 66 -16.32 5.53 -13.81
N LEU A 67 -16.84 4.46 -13.23
CA LEU A 67 -16.18 3.15 -13.18
C LEU A 67 -16.81 2.12 -14.12
N HIS A 68 -17.85 2.50 -14.88
CA HIS A 68 -18.69 1.57 -15.66
C HIS A 68 -17.95 0.90 -16.82
N TYR A 69 -16.80 1.44 -17.23
CA TYR A 69 -16.00 0.94 -18.35
C TYR A 69 -14.62 0.44 -17.92
N ILE A 70 -14.41 0.21 -16.62
CA ILE A 70 -13.16 -0.39 -16.15
C ILE A 70 -13.01 -1.80 -16.71
N GLN A 71 -11.89 -2.03 -17.39
CA GLN A 71 -11.50 -3.33 -17.92
C GLN A 71 -10.51 -4.05 -16.99
N ALA A 72 -9.77 -3.31 -16.17
CA ALA A 72 -8.80 -3.86 -15.23
C ALA A 72 -8.74 -3.04 -13.93
N VAL A 73 -8.63 -3.74 -12.80
CA VAL A 73 -8.37 -3.12 -11.49
C VAL A 73 -7.30 -3.90 -10.74
N VAL A 74 -6.36 -3.15 -10.15
CA VAL A 74 -5.25 -3.70 -9.37
C VAL A 74 -5.29 -3.12 -7.96
N LEU A 75 -5.23 -4.00 -6.96
CA LEU A 75 -4.94 -3.64 -5.57
C LEU A 75 -3.51 -4.07 -5.25
N ASP A 76 -2.66 -3.11 -4.91
CA ASP A 76 -1.30 -3.38 -4.44
C ASP A 76 -1.21 -3.18 -2.93
N GLU A 77 -0.41 -3.99 -2.25
CA GLU A 77 -0.34 -4.06 -0.78
C GLU A 77 -1.73 -4.11 -0.11
N ALA A 78 -2.56 -5.08 -0.52
CA ALA A 78 -3.94 -5.15 -0.08
C ALA A 78 -4.07 -5.28 1.44
N ASP A 79 -3.27 -6.13 2.10
CA ASP A 79 -3.19 -6.24 3.56
C ASP A 79 -2.96 -4.89 4.24
N ARG A 80 -2.05 -4.06 3.71
CA ARG A 80 -1.82 -2.72 4.24
C ARG A 80 -3.05 -1.82 4.09
N MET A 81 -3.81 -1.93 3.01
CA MET A 81 -5.08 -1.21 2.86
C MET A 81 -6.11 -1.62 3.92
N PHE A 82 -6.12 -2.90 4.34
CA PHE A 82 -6.97 -3.37 5.43
C PHE A 82 -6.55 -2.76 6.77
N ASP A 83 -5.25 -2.72 7.07
CA ASP A 83 -4.72 -2.13 8.30
C ASP A 83 -5.08 -0.66 8.44
N LEU A 84 -5.09 0.07 7.31
CA LEU A 84 -5.49 1.47 7.23
C LEU A 84 -7.02 1.68 7.22
N GLY A 85 -7.81 0.60 7.23
CA GLY A 85 -9.27 0.66 7.32
C GLY A 85 -10.00 0.91 5.99
N PHE A 86 -9.33 0.81 4.85
CA PHE A 86 -9.91 1.10 3.53
C PHE A 86 -10.83 0.00 2.98
N ILE A 87 -11.05 -1.10 3.70
CA ILE A 87 -11.87 -2.23 3.20
C ILE A 87 -13.28 -1.83 2.76
N LYS A 88 -13.98 -1.02 3.55
CA LYS A 88 -15.36 -0.59 3.21
C LYS A 88 -15.39 0.24 1.93
N ASP A 89 -14.34 1.03 1.78
CA ASP A 89 -14.09 1.96 0.71
C ASP A 89 -13.73 1.24 -0.59
N ILE A 90 -12.90 0.20 -0.53
CA ILE A 90 -12.59 -0.69 -1.67
C ILE A 90 -13.85 -1.44 -2.12
N ARG A 91 -14.58 -2.06 -1.19
CA ARG A 91 -15.86 -2.75 -1.49
C ARG A 91 -16.87 -1.79 -2.11
N PHE A 92 -16.91 -0.54 -1.66
CA PHE A 92 -17.78 0.49 -2.22
C PHE A 92 -17.48 0.76 -3.70
N LEU A 93 -16.21 0.87 -4.08
CA LEU A 93 -15.80 1.05 -5.48
C LEU A 93 -16.08 -0.20 -6.32
N PHE A 94 -15.74 -1.39 -5.82
CA PHE A 94 -15.88 -2.64 -6.56
C PHE A 94 -17.34 -2.94 -6.93
N ARG A 95 -18.30 -2.61 -6.06
CA ARG A 95 -19.75 -2.72 -6.34
C ARG A 95 -20.26 -1.75 -7.42
N ARG A 96 -19.42 -0.85 -7.92
CA ARG A 96 -19.75 0.17 -8.93
C ARG A 96 -18.96 -0.01 -10.23
N MET A 97 -18.12 -1.04 -10.28
CA MET A 97 -17.44 -1.50 -11.50
C MET A 97 -18.34 -2.52 -12.23
N PRO A 98 -18.06 -2.86 -13.49
CA PRO A 98 -18.66 -4.01 -14.18
C PRO A 98 -18.54 -5.28 -13.36
N GLU A 99 -19.31 -6.33 -13.64
CA GLU A 99 -19.21 -7.59 -12.89
C GLU A 99 -17.79 -8.19 -12.92
N PRO A 100 -17.37 -8.96 -11.89
CA PRO A 100 -16.04 -9.56 -11.86
C PRO A 100 -15.69 -10.45 -13.06
N SER A 101 -16.69 -10.98 -13.77
CA SER A 101 -16.51 -11.75 -15.02
C SER A 101 -16.10 -10.90 -16.22
N ASP A 102 -16.38 -9.60 -16.19
CA ASP A 102 -16.25 -8.70 -17.33
C ASP A 102 -15.03 -7.78 -17.22
N ARG A 103 -14.25 -7.94 -16.15
CA ARG A 103 -13.03 -7.16 -15.88
C ARG A 103 -11.94 -8.02 -15.28
N LEU A 104 -10.69 -7.67 -15.54
CA LEU A 104 -9.53 -8.29 -14.90
C LEU A 104 -9.33 -7.70 -13.51
N ASN A 105 -9.32 -8.55 -12.50
CA ASN A 105 -9.01 -8.14 -11.12
C ASN A 105 -7.66 -8.73 -10.74
N MET A 106 -6.77 -7.92 -10.18
CA MET A 106 -5.51 -8.37 -9.60
C MET A 106 -5.39 -7.86 -8.17
N LEU A 107 -4.93 -8.72 -7.28
CA LEU A 107 -4.71 -8.41 -5.87
C LEU A 107 -3.31 -8.89 -5.50
N PHE A 108 -2.47 -7.96 -5.08
CA PHE A 108 -1.14 -8.21 -4.55
C PHE A 108 -1.13 -7.92 -3.06
N SER A 109 -0.55 -8.82 -2.28
CA SER A 109 -0.51 -8.73 -0.82
C SER A 109 0.67 -9.52 -0.31
N ALA A 110 1.42 -8.97 0.65
CA ALA A 110 2.51 -9.70 1.29
C ALA A 110 1.97 -10.81 2.21
N THR A 111 0.81 -10.57 2.82
CA THR A 111 0.13 -11.54 3.68
C THR A 111 -1.25 -11.90 3.13
N LEU A 112 -1.62 -13.17 3.23
CA LEU A 112 -2.96 -13.67 2.87
C LEU A 112 -3.83 -13.84 4.11
N SER A 113 -4.11 -12.74 4.82
CA SER A 113 -5.07 -12.76 5.92
C SER A 113 -6.47 -13.18 5.44
N TYR A 114 -7.30 -13.71 6.35
CA TYR A 114 -8.68 -14.10 6.03
C TYR A 114 -9.47 -12.98 5.34
N ARG A 115 -9.25 -11.73 5.76
CA ARG A 115 -9.93 -10.56 5.19
C ARG A 115 -9.52 -10.29 3.73
N VAL A 116 -8.24 -10.46 3.41
CA VAL A 116 -7.74 -10.32 2.04
C VAL A 116 -8.31 -11.42 1.14
N GLN A 117 -8.36 -12.66 1.65
CA GLN A 117 -8.96 -13.79 0.95
C GLN A 117 -10.46 -13.60 0.71
N GLU A 118 -11.18 -13.08 1.71
CA GLU A 118 -12.61 -12.76 1.59
C GLU A 118 -12.87 -11.73 0.48
N LEU A 119 -12.06 -10.67 0.41
CA LEU A 119 -12.17 -9.67 -0.65
C LEU A 119 -11.89 -10.26 -2.05
N ALA A 120 -10.88 -11.12 -2.17
CA ALA A 120 -10.59 -11.82 -3.41
C ALA A 120 -11.76 -12.70 -3.85
N PHE A 121 -12.31 -13.50 -2.92
CA PHE A 121 -13.44 -14.38 -3.19
C PHE A 121 -14.71 -13.62 -3.60
N GLU A 122 -14.99 -12.47 -2.96
CA GLU A 122 -16.18 -11.66 -3.26
C GLU A 122 -16.12 -10.96 -4.62
N HIS A 123 -14.93 -10.62 -5.10
CA HIS A 123 -14.77 -9.64 -6.18
C HIS A 123 -13.88 -10.09 -7.34
N MET A 124 -13.43 -11.34 -7.36
CA MET A 124 -12.70 -11.94 -8.46
C MET A 124 -13.48 -13.12 -9.02
N SER A 125 -13.48 -13.26 -10.35
CA SER A 125 -14.05 -14.44 -11.02
C SER A 125 -12.95 -15.50 -11.18
N THR A 126 -13.08 -16.62 -10.46
CA THR A 126 -12.17 -17.79 -10.54
C THR A 126 -10.67 -17.40 -10.44
N PRO A 127 -10.23 -16.79 -9.31
CA PRO A 127 -8.87 -16.28 -9.20
C PRO A 127 -7.84 -17.41 -9.19
N GLU A 128 -6.75 -17.21 -9.92
CA GLU A 128 -5.55 -18.05 -9.81
C GLU A 128 -4.71 -17.56 -8.62
N HIS A 129 -4.39 -18.47 -7.70
CA HIS A 129 -3.56 -18.16 -6.55
C HIS A 129 -2.09 -18.42 -6.87
N VAL A 130 -1.33 -17.34 -7.04
CA VAL A 130 0.13 -17.41 -7.22
C VAL A 130 0.80 -17.05 -5.90
N VAL A 131 1.51 -18.03 -5.32
CA VAL A 131 2.32 -17.82 -4.11
C VAL A 131 3.78 -17.88 -4.51
N VAL A 132 4.49 -16.78 -4.30
CA VAL A 132 5.94 -16.72 -4.49
C VAL A 132 6.59 -16.96 -3.13
N GLU A 133 7.17 -18.14 -2.93
CA GLU A 133 8.01 -18.38 -1.76
C GLU A 133 9.34 -17.63 -1.94
N PRO A 134 9.80 -16.87 -0.95
CA PRO A 134 11.08 -16.20 -1.05
C PRO A 134 12.22 -17.25 -1.12
N GLU A 135 13.08 -17.16 -2.13
CA GLU A 135 14.23 -18.06 -2.32
C GLU A 135 15.17 -18.10 -1.10
N GLN A 136 15.19 -17.02 -0.31
CA GLN A 136 15.82 -16.96 0.99
C GLN A 136 14.88 -16.30 2.00
N LYS A 137 14.74 -16.90 3.19
CA LYS A 137 14.11 -16.24 4.33
C LYS A 137 14.97 -15.05 4.76
N THR A 138 14.65 -13.85 4.28
CA THR A 138 15.33 -12.59 4.62
C THR A 138 15.36 -12.30 6.14
N GLY A 139 14.54 -13.01 6.93
CA GLY A 139 14.51 -12.95 8.39
C GLY A 139 15.74 -13.52 9.11
N GLN A 140 16.72 -14.12 8.43
CA GLN A 140 17.98 -14.51 9.11
C GLN A 140 18.93 -13.34 9.38
N ARG A 141 18.65 -12.12 8.90
CA ARG A 141 19.55 -10.96 9.07
C ARG A 141 19.05 -9.88 10.04
N ILE A 142 17.90 -10.07 10.67
CA ILE A 142 17.39 -9.14 11.68
C ILE A 142 17.61 -9.77 13.05
N GLN A 143 18.47 -9.16 13.87
CA GLN A 143 18.62 -9.50 15.28
C GLN A 143 17.61 -8.64 16.04
N GLU A 144 16.64 -9.30 16.69
CA GLU A 144 15.64 -8.65 17.52
C GLU A 144 15.97 -8.90 18.99
N GLU A 145 16.11 -7.82 19.77
CA GLU A 145 16.35 -7.89 21.20
C GLU A 145 15.26 -7.14 21.97
N LEU A 146 14.79 -7.76 23.06
CA LEU A 146 13.72 -7.24 23.89
C LEU A 146 14.26 -6.93 25.29
N PHE A 147 14.14 -5.67 25.70
CA PHE A 147 14.50 -5.23 27.03
C PHE A 147 13.26 -4.84 27.84
N HIS A 148 13.27 -5.18 29.13
CA HIS A 148 12.19 -4.88 30.08
C HIS A 148 12.64 -3.90 31.19
N PRO A 149 13.00 -2.65 30.86
CA PRO A 149 13.35 -1.65 31.87
C PRO A 149 12.12 -1.15 32.63
N SER A 150 12.32 -0.65 33.84
CA SER A 150 11.34 0.21 34.49
C SER A 150 11.14 1.50 33.68
N ASN A 151 10.03 2.23 33.90
CA ASN A 151 9.82 3.52 33.21
C ASN A 151 10.93 4.55 33.50
N GLU A 152 11.52 4.49 34.70
CA GLU A 152 12.60 5.39 35.12
C GLU A 152 13.92 5.03 34.41
N ASP A 153 14.16 3.73 34.18
CA ASP A 153 15.39 3.23 33.57
C ASP A 153 15.38 3.24 32.04
N LYS A 154 14.22 3.44 31.40
CA LYS A 154 14.08 3.44 29.92
C LYS A 154 15.05 4.40 29.24
N MET A 155 15.18 5.62 29.77
CA MET A 155 16.04 6.63 29.17
C MET A 155 17.52 6.29 29.35
N ALA A 156 17.89 5.78 30.53
CA ALA A 156 19.25 5.35 30.80
C ALA A 156 19.65 4.17 29.90
N LEU A 157 18.77 3.16 29.78
CA LEU A 157 18.98 2.01 28.89
C LEU A 157 19.14 2.48 27.43
N LEU A 158 18.28 3.37 26.95
CA LEU A 158 18.39 3.91 25.59
C LEU A 158 19.75 4.58 25.38
N LEU A 159 20.20 5.43 26.31
CA LEU A 159 21.50 6.10 26.21
C LEU A 159 22.65 5.09 26.16
N THR A 160 22.61 4.06 27.01
CA THR A 160 23.62 2.99 27.00
C THR A 160 23.63 2.23 25.67
N LEU A 161 22.46 1.90 25.12
CA LEU A 161 22.35 1.22 23.83
C LEU A 161 22.85 2.08 22.67
N ILE A 162 22.69 3.41 22.76
CA ILE A 162 23.24 4.36 21.78
C ILE A 162 24.77 4.44 21.87
N GLU A 163 25.33 4.36 23.07
CA GLU A 163 26.76 4.48 23.31
C GLU A 163 27.54 3.19 22.98
N GLU A 164 27.00 2.01 23.28
CA GLU A 164 27.71 0.73 23.13
C GLU A 164 27.50 0.04 21.78
N GLU A 165 26.32 0.17 21.16
CA GLU A 165 25.89 -0.74 20.08
C GLU A 165 25.60 -0.07 18.74
N TRP A 166 25.85 1.24 18.56
CA TRP A 166 25.41 1.93 17.35
C TRP A 166 26.16 1.45 16.08
N PRO A 167 25.51 0.69 15.18
CA PRO A 167 26.07 0.38 13.87
C PRO A 167 25.96 1.63 12.98
N ASP A 168 26.74 1.70 11.89
CA ASP A 168 26.68 2.81 10.93
C ASP A 168 25.25 3.11 10.39
N LYS A 169 24.32 2.14 10.52
CA LYS A 169 22.88 2.30 10.26
C LYS A 169 22.03 1.53 11.28
N ALA A 170 21.36 2.22 12.20
CA ALA A 170 20.32 1.66 13.07
C ALA A 170 19.03 2.50 13.04
N SER A 171 17.89 1.85 13.29
CA SER A 171 16.60 2.49 13.48
C SER A 171 16.01 2.05 14.83
N SER A 172 15.85 2.99 15.77
CA SER A 172 15.25 2.72 17.09
C SER A 172 13.76 3.10 17.10
N LEU A 173 12.88 2.18 17.51
CA LEU A 173 11.46 2.45 17.69
C LEU A 173 11.11 2.38 19.19
N LEU A 174 10.66 3.51 19.76
CA LEU A 174 10.18 3.58 21.13
C LEU A 174 8.64 3.61 21.13
N THR A 175 8.02 2.60 21.74
CA THR A 175 6.56 2.58 21.88
C THR A 175 6.14 2.97 23.31
N PRO A 176 5.01 3.67 23.51
CA PRO A 176 4.54 4.10 24.84
C PRO A 176 4.29 2.93 25.80
N ASN A 177 4.01 1.73 25.28
CA ASN A 177 3.76 0.52 26.05
C ASN A 177 5.04 -0.29 26.23
N THR A 178 5.75 0.03 27.32
CA THR A 178 6.68 -0.83 28.08
C THR A 178 7.93 -1.41 27.40
N ASN A 179 8.03 -1.47 26.07
CA ASN A 179 9.11 -2.19 25.39
C ASN A 179 9.99 -1.25 24.54
N VAL A 180 11.30 -1.38 24.69
CA VAL A 180 12.31 -0.85 23.76
C VAL A 180 12.64 -1.98 22.80
N SER A 181 12.45 -1.76 21.50
CA SER A 181 12.84 -2.69 20.44
C SER A 181 13.92 -2.03 19.60
N LEU A 182 15.09 -2.65 19.57
CA LEU A 182 16.17 -2.28 18.67
C LEU A 182 16.12 -3.15 17.42
N PHE A 183 16.25 -2.50 16.26
CA PHE A 183 16.37 -3.18 14.98
C PHE A 183 17.74 -2.86 14.39
N GLY A 184 18.65 -3.85 14.46
CA GLY A 184 19.95 -3.81 13.81
C GLY A 184 19.92 -4.58 12.48
N VAL A 185 20.48 -4.00 11.43
CA VAL A 185 20.78 -4.71 10.19
C VAL A 185 22.29 -4.98 10.16
N THR A 186 22.70 -6.24 10.17
CA THR A 186 24.09 -6.64 9.95
C THR A 186 24.38 -6.93 8.48
#